data_AF-A0A380DU48-F1
#
_entry.id   AF-A0A380DU48-F1
#
_cell.length_a   1.000
_cell.length_b   1.000
_cell.length_c   1.000
_cell.angle_alpha   90.00
_cell.angle_beta   90.00
_cell.angle_gamma   90.00
#
_symmetry.space_group_name_H-M   'P 1'
#
loop_
_entity.id
_entity.type
_entity.pdbx_description
1 polymer ?
#
loop_
_entity_poly.entity_id
_entity_poly.type
_entity_poly.pdbx_seq_one_letter_code
_entity_poly.pdbx_strand_id
1 'polypeptide(L)' 'MVSKKKALEMIDVIANMFPDAECELKHDNPFELTIAVLLSAQCTDVLVNRVTTELFKKIQNA' A
#
# COMPACT_ATOMS: atom_id res chain seq x y z
N MET A 1 -0.17 21.55 -18.51
CA MET A 1 0.55 21.11 -17.29
C MET A 1 0.18 22.02 -16.14
N VAL A 2 0.07 21.47 -14.94
CA VAL A 2 -0.21 22.24 -13.72
C VAL A 2 1.06 23.02 -13.34
N SER A 3 0.92 24.24 -12.82
CA SER A 3 2.07 25.02 -12.34
C SER A 3 2.64 24.43 -11.05
N LYS A 4 3.92 24.68 -10.75
CA LYS A 4 4.52 24.26 -9.48
C LYS A 4 3.73 24.75 -8.26
N LYS A 5 3.28 26.02 -8.28
CA LYS A 5 2.43 26.60 -7.23
C LYS A 5 1.15 25.79 -7.06
N LYS A 6 0.46 25.50 -8.16
CA LYS A 6 -0.82 24.80 -8.11
C LYS A 6 -0.68 23.33 -7.69
N ALA A 7 0.42 22.67 -8.06
CA ALA A 7 0.73 21.31 -7.60
C ALA A 7 0.94 21.23 -6.08
N LEU A 8 1.66 22.21 -5.50
CA LEU A 8 1.84 22.28 -4.04
C LEU A 8 0.51 22.53 -3.31
N GLU A 9 -0.33 23.45 -3.82
CA GLU A 9 -1.67 23.66 -3.27
C GLU A 9 -2.53 22.37 -3.28
N MET A 10 -2.39 21.53 -4.32
CA MET A 10 -3.11 20.25 -4.39
C MET A 10 -2.59 19.25 -3.36
N ILE A 11 -1.27 19.18 -3.16
CA ILE A 11 -0.66 18.33 -2.13
C ILE A 11 -1.15 18.74 -0.74
N ASP A 12 -1.19 20.04 -0.43
CA ASP A 12 -1.69 20.55 0.85
C ASP A 12 -3.16 20.17 1.09
N VAL A 13 -4.00 20.27 0.06
CA VAL A 13 -5.41 19.84 0.15
C VAL A 13 -5.52 18.34 0.40
N ILE A 14 -4.77 17.51 -0.33
CA ILE A 14 -4.78 16.04 -0.16
C ILE A 14 -4.30 15.66 1.24
N ALA A 15 -3.22 16.27 1.72
CA ALA A 15 -2.68 16.02 3.06
C ALA A 15 -3.67 16.40 4.17
N ASN A 16 -4.42 17.49 4.02
CA ASN A 16 -5.47 17.87 4.97
C ASN A 16 -6.69 16.95 4.91
N MET A 17 -7.01 16.39 3.73
CA MET A 17 -8.12 15.44 3.56
C MET A 17 -7.81 14.06 4.14
N PHE A 18 -6.56 13.63 4.07
CA PHE A 18 -6.10 12.30 4.50
C PHE A 18 -4.85 12.42 5.39
N PRO A 19 -4.99 12.97 6.62
CA PRO A 19 -3.85 13.30 7.48
C PRO A 19 -3.03 12.08 7.93
N ASP A 20 -3.68 10.91 8.01
CA ASP A 20 -3.09 9.65 8.49
C ASP A 20 -2.97 8.60 7.36
N ALA A 21 -2.83 9.05 6.10
CA ALA A 21 -2.70 8.13 4.96
C ALA A 21 -1.43 7.27 5.07
N GLU A 22 -1.60 5.95 5.01
CA GLU A 22 -0.52 4.96 5.11
C GLU A 22 -0.66 3.85 4.06
N CYS A 23 0.29 2.91 4.04
CA CYS A 23 0.23 1.75 3.16
C CYS A 23 -0.85 0.76 3.62
N GLU A 24 -1.79 0.38 2.74
CA GLU A 24 -2.89 -0.54 3.07
C GLU A 24 -2.52 -2.04 2.97
N LEU A 25 -1.35 -2.37 2.40
CA LEU A 25 -0.86 -3.74 2.31
C LEU A 25 -0.37 -4.21 3.69
N LYS A 26 -0.96 -5.27 4.22
CA LYS A 26 -0.58 -5.84 5.52
C LYS A 26 0.69 -6.68 5.39
N HIS A 27 1.69 -6.36 6.20
CA HIS A 27 3.00 -7.01 6.23
C HIS A 27 3.68 -6.77 7.58
N ASP A 28 4.43 -7.75 8.08
CA ASP A 28 5.17 -7.63 9.34
C ASP A 28 6.66 -7.30 9.13
N ASN A 29 7.15 -7.40 7.89
CA ASN A 29 8.55 -7.19 7.55
C ASN A 29 8.75 -6.78 6.08
N PRO A 30 9.94 -6.28 5.68
CA PRO A 30 10.21 -5.85 4.31
C PRO A 30 10.08 -6.95 3.25
N PHE A 31 10.30 -8.22 3.61
CA PHE A 31 10.14 -9.34 2.67
C PHE A 31 8.67 -9.57 2.33
N GLU A 32 7.79 -9.61 3.33
CA GLU A 32 6.34 -9.70 3.14
C GLU A 32 5.79 -8.54 2.32
N LEU A 33 6.26 -7.32 2.58
CA LEU A 33 5.88 -6.15 1.78
C LEU A 33 6.27 -6.31 0.31
N THR A 34 7.48 -6.82 0.05
CA THR A 34 7.96 -7.03 -1.33
C THR A 34 7.05 -8.00 -2.09
N ILE A 35 6.63 -9.09 -1.45
CA ILE A 35 5.71 -10.06 -2.04
C ILE A 35 4.30 -9.46 -2.20
N ALA A 36 3.80 -8.74 -1.19
CA ALA A 36 2.49 -8.09 -1.26
C ALA A 36 2.42 -7.06 -2.41
N VAL A 37 3.47 -6.28 -2.62
CA VAL A 37 3.58 -5.32 -3.74
C VAL A 37 3.66 -6.04 -5.10
N LEU A 38 4.34 -7.18 -5.19
CA LEU A 38 4.36 -7.96 -6.42
C LEU A 38 2.96 -8.49 -6.77
N LEU A 39 2.18 -8.91 -5.77
CA LEU A 39 0.82 -9.40 -5.92
C LEU A 39 -0.22 -8.29 -6.15
N SER A 40 0.07 -7.04 -5.80
CA SER A 40 -0.87 -5.92 -5.95
C SER A 40 -1.01 -5.43 -7.39
N ALA A 41 -0.12 -5.85 -8.29
CA ALA A 41 -0.20 -5.51 -9.71
C ALA A 41 -1.58 -5.88 -10.29
N GLN A 42 -2.35 -4.86 -10.67
CA GLN A 42 -3.72 -5.01 -11.20
C GLN A 42 -4.68 -5.75 -10.25
N CYS A 43 -4.44 -5.65 -8.94
CA CYS A 43 -5.23 -6.26 -7.88
C CYS A 43 -5.60 -5.21 -6.83
N THR A 44 -6.64 -5.48 -6.03
CA THR A 44 -6.99 -4.60 -4.90
C THR A 44 -6.25 -5.05 -3.64
N ASP A 45 -5.83 -4.11 -2.81
CA ASP A 45 -5.14 -4.41 -1.55
C ASP A 45 -5.99 -5.30 -0.62
N VAL A 46 -7.32 -5.18 -0.67
CA VAL A 46 -8.26 -6.06 0.03
C VAL A 46 -8.08 -7.53 -0.38
N LEU A 47 -7.97 -7.81 -1.68
CA LEU A 47 -7.76 -9.17 -2.18
C LEU A 47 -6.36 -9.68 -1.89
N VAL A 48 -5.33 -8.82 -2.04
CA VAL A 48 -3.95 -9.16 -1.68
C VAL A 48 -3.89 -9.56 -0.21
N ASN A 49 -4.40 -8.72 0.70
CA ASN A 49 -4.42 -8.96 2.14
C ASN A 49 -5.14 -10.26 2.52
N ARG A 50 -6.23 -10.61 1.81
CA ARG A 50 -6.95 -11.87 2.02
C ARG A 50 -6.08 -13.08 1.68
N VAL A 51 -5.30 -13.02 0.60
CA VAL A 51 -4.45 -14.12 0.15
C VAL A 51 -3.16 -14.20 0.96
N THR A 52 -2.52 -13.07 1.24
CA THR A 52 -1.24 -13.02 1.96
C THR A 52 -1.34 -13.52 3.39
N THR A 53 -2.49 -13.33 4.05
CA THR A 53 -2.75 -13.85 5.41
C THR A 53 -2.47 -15.35 5.53
N GLU A 54 -2.90 -16.16 4.55
CA GLU A 54 -2.68 -17.61 4.57
C GLU A 54 -1.34 -17.99 3.92
N LEU A 55 -0.91 -17.23 2.90
CA LEU A 55 0.36 -17.45 2.22
C LEU A 55 1.55 -17.29 3.18
N PHE A 56 1.59 -16.20 3.96
CA PHE A 56 2.70 -15.92 4.86
C PHE A 56 2.75 -16.89 6.04
N LYS A 57 1.60 -17.28 6.60
CA LYS A 57 1.53 -18.37 7.59
C LYS A 57 2.13 -19.67 7.05
N LYS A 58 1.84 -20.03 5.80
CA LYS A 58 2.37 -21.25 5.19
C LYS A 58 3.88 -21.19 5.00
N ILE A 59 4.41 -20.05 4.57
CA ILE A 59 5.85 -19.86 4.31
C ILE A 59 6.65 -19.82 5.63
N GLN A 60 6.12 -19.23 6.69
CA GLN A 60 6.78 -19.22 8.01
C GLN A 60 6.82 -20.61 8.68
N ASN A 61 5.88 -21.50 8.35
CA ASN A 61 5.80 -22.87 8.88
C ASN A 61 6.49 -23.94 8.00
N ALA A 62 7.11 -23.53 6.88
CA ALA A 62 7.82 -24.40 5.95
C ALA A 62 9.33 -24.33 6.21
#